data_AF-A0A2R8AG22-F1
#
_entry.id   AF-A0A2R8AG22-F1
#
_cell.length_a   1.000
_cell.length_b   1.000
_cell.length_c   1.000
_cell.angle_alpha   90.00
_cell.angle_beta   90.00
_cell.angle_gamma   90.00
#
_symmetry.space_group_name_H-M   'P 1'
#
loop_
_entity.id
_entity.type
_entity.pdbx_description
1 polymer ?
#
loop_
_entity_poly.entity_id
_entity_poly.type
_entity_poly.pdbx_seq_one_letter_code
_entity_poly.pdbx_strand_id
1 'polypeptide(L)'
;MRPIDTHIIANISFEMQAAGSFDERWNTANTILNQLGADAITASAIKASTGEVKWFKSSLEQHVVDAYVEREMYRIDSLVSHAAQNGGPVVWGAERAFTNAKSQAEREFSGFVLDCGYKLIVSNSMPRSLNGIVRNLSYCSKMSISDFRRHGIRKAVQSAINQILPWIGWPEMDSQTPNLIPVRVKLTGREREALAYLSNGLMNARIAQSMGVSEAMVAKHLQSAKKKLKAKTREQAVAIAIMDRLIQL
;
A
#
# COMPACT_ATOMS: atom_id res chain seq x y z
N MET A 1 14.82 -17.05 15.52
CA MET A 1 14.98 -16.48 14.16
C MET A 1 14.57 -17.56 13.16
N ARG A 2 13.67 -17.29 12.21
CA ARG A 2 13.19 -18.32 11.27
C ARG A 2 14.28 -18.65 10.23
N PRO A 3 14.47 -19.93 9.84
CA PRO A 3 15.38 -20.27 8.75
C PRO A 3 14.85 -19.72 7.41
N ILE A 4 15.77 -19.26 6.56
CA ILE A 4 15.45 -18.72 5.23
C ILE A 4 15.64 -19.84 4.21
N ASP A 5 14.56 -20.19 3.50
CA ASP A 5 14.59 -21.24 2.48
C ASP A 5 14.68 -20.63 1.07
N THR A 6 15.82 -20.84 0.41
CA THR A 6 16.04 -20.37 -0.96
C THR A 6 15.64 -21.40 -2.03
N HIS A 7 15.31 -22.63 -1.66
CA HIS A 7 14.87 -23.66 -2.62
C HIS A 7 13.52 -23.32 -3.26
N ILE A 8 12.69 -22.51 -2.58
CA ILE A 8 11.40 -22.06 -3.12
C ILE A 8 11.52 -21.32 -4.46
N ILE A 9 12.67 -20.71 -4.74
CA ILE A 9 12.91 -19.91 -5.95
C ILE A 9 12.65 -20.70 -7.24
N ALA A 10 12.90 -22.01 -7.24
CA ALA A 10 12.74 -22.86 -8.41
C ALA A 10 11.27 -23.01 -8.84
N ASN A 11 10.32 -22.87 -7.91
CA ASN A 11 8.90 -23.15 -8.13
C ASN A 11 8.02 -21.90 -8.19
N ILE A 12 8.58 -20.70 -7.94
CA ILE A 12 7.81 -19.45 -7.87
C ILE A 12 6.93 -19.25 -9.10
N SER A 13 7.48 -19.41 -10.30
CA SER A 13 6.70 -19.18 -11.53
C SER A 13 5.52 -20.16 -11.65
N PHE A 14 5.69 -21.42 -11.23
CA PHE A 14 4.63 -22.42 -11.22
C PHE A 14 3.55 -22.07 -10.18
N GLU A 15 3.94 -21.72 -8.96
CA GLU A 15 3.02 -21.33 -7.88
C GLU A 15 2.21 -20.07 -8.25
N MET A 16 2.87 -19.08 -8.86
CA MET A 16 2.21 -17.85 -9.30
C MET A 16 1.25 -18.09 -10.47
N GLN A 17 1.55 -19.01 -11.37
CA GLN A 17 0.69 -19.38 -12.48
C GLN A 17 -0.52 -20.21 -12.03
N ALA A 18 -0.35 -21.09 -11.04
CA ALA A 18 -1.43 -21.91 -10.49
C ALA A 18 -2.50 -21.09 -9.77
N ALA A 19 -2.15 -19.91 -9.25
CA ALA A 19 -3.10 -18.97 -8.66
C ALA A 19 -3.98 -18.30 -9.74
N GLY A 20 -5.29 -18.54 -9.65
CA GLY A 20 -6.28 -18.13 -10.65
C GLY A 20 -6.77 -16.69 -10.50
N SER A 21 -6.66 -16.11 -9.31
CA SER A 21 -7.14 -14.75 -9.02
C SER A 21 -6.02 -13.79 -8.57
N PHE A 22 -6.30 -12.49 -8.64
CA PHE A 22 -5.40 -11.46 -8.12
C PHE A 22 -5.09 -11.65 -6.63
N ASP A 23 -6.09 -11.92 -5.80
CA ASP A 23 -5.88 -12.09 -4.35
C ASP A 23 -5.11 -13.36 -4.02
N GLU A 24 -5.32 -14.46 -4.76
CA GLU A 24 -4.49 -15.66 -4.63
C GLU A 24 -3.03 -15.38 -4.99
N ARG A 25 -2.77 -14.71 -6.12
CA ARG A 25 -1.40 -14.34 -6.53
C ARG A 25 -0.74 -13.40 -5.53
N TRP A 26 -1.49 -12.46 -4.97
CA TRP A 26 -1.01 -11.59 -3.90
C TRP A 26 -0.66 -12.36 -2.63
N ASN A 27 -1.48 -13.33 -2.21
CA ASN A 27 -1.23 -14.15 -1.02
C ASN A 27 -0.03 -15.08 -1.24
N THR A 28 0.10 -15.69 -2.42
CA THR A 28 1.26 -16.49 -2.81
C THR A 28 2.55 -15.66 -2.80
N ALA A 29 2.54 -14.47 -3.40
CA ALA A 29 3.68 -13.54 -3.37
C ALA A 29 4.11 -13.17 -1.95
N ASN A 30 3.16 -12.87 -1.07
CA ASN A 30 3.43 -12.60 0.35
C ASN A 30 4.06 -13.79 1.04
N THR A 31 3.53 -14.99 0.82
CA THR A 31 4.02 -16.23 1.45
C THR A 31 5.47 -16.49 1.04
N ILE A 32 5.77 -16.45 -0.26
CA ILE A 32 7.11 -16.69 -0.81
C ILE A 32 8.12 -15.66 -0.25
N LEU A 33 7.80 -14.37 -0.33
CA LEU A 33 8.71 -13.33 0.13
C LEU A 33 8.86 -13.33 1.66
N ASN A 34 7.84 -13.73 2.42
CA ASN A 34 7.93 -13.91 3.87
C ASN A 34 8.90 -15.03 4.26
N GLN A 35 8.91 -16.15 3.53
CA GLN A 35 9.88 -17.23 3.73
C GLN A 35 11.32 -16.79 3.42
N LEU A 36 11.49 -15.78 2.55
CA LEU A 36 12.77 -15.13 2.28
C LEU A 36 13.11 -14.00 3.28
N GLY A 37 12.28 -13.79 4.30
CA GLY A 37 12.53 -12.86 5.40
C GLY A 37 11.79 -11.51 5.29
N ALA A 38 10.87 -11.34 4.34
CA ALA A 38 10.05 -10.13 4.27
C ALA A 38 9.10 -10.06 5.47
N ASP A 39 9.02 -8.91 6.11
CA ASP A 39 7.95 -8.63 7.09
C ASP A 39 6.67 -8.15 6.38
N ALA A 40 6.83 -7.52 5.21
CA ALA A 40 5.74 -7.08 4.35
C ALA A 40 6.22 -6.94 2.88
N ILE A 41 5.27 -6.82 1.96
CA ILE A 41 5.53 -6.48 0.56
C ILE A 41 4.61 -5.34 0.11
N THR A 42 5.08 -4.56 -0.85
CA THR A 42 4.29 -3.50 -1.49
C THR A 42 4.44 -3.56 -2.99
N ALA A 43 3.33 -3.61 -3.73
CA ALA A 43 3.31 -3.49 -5.18
C ALA A 43 2.75 -2.12 -5.56
N SER A 44 3.35 -1.43 -6.53
CA SER A 44 2.82 -0.15 -7.01
C SER A 44 2.96 0.04 -8.51
N ALA A 45 2.07 0.85 -9.08
CA ALA A 45 2.10 1.32 -10.45
C ALA A 45 2.24 2.85 -10.44
N ILE A 46 3.26 3.35 -11.14
CA ILE A 46 3.73 4.74 -11.07
C ILE A 46 3.75 5.31 -12.48
N LYS A 47 3.21 6.52 -12.66
CA LYS A 47 3.33 7.26 -13.92
C LYS A 47 4.74 7.85 -13.99
N ALA A 48 5.56 7.32 -14.89
CA ALA A 48 6.99 7.64 -14.94
C ALA A 48 7.28 9.13 -15.19
N SER A 49 6.44 9.81 -15.97
CA SER A 49 6.62 11.23 -16.31
C SER A 49 6.42 12.17 -15.13
N THR A 50 5.62 11.77 -14.13
CA THR A 50 5.23 12.64 -13.00
C THR A 50 5.65 12.09 -11.65
N GLY A 51 6.05 10.81 -11.56
CA GLY A 51 6.25 10.11 -10.29
C GLY A 51 4.93 9.84 -9.54
N GLU A 52 3.78 10.07 -10.17
CA GLU A 52 2.48 9.87 -9.53
C GLU A 52 2.18 8.39 -9.34
N VAL A 53 1.94 7.96 -8.09
CA VAL A 53 1.49 6.61 -7.76
C VAL A 53 0.03 6.47 -8.18
N LYS A 54 -0.22 5.72 -9.26
CA LYS A 54 -1.56 5.46 -9.81
C LYS A 54 -2.27 4.33 -9.07
N TRP A 55 -1.51 3.40 -8.52
CA TRP A 55 -2.02 2.27 -7.77
C TRP A 55 -0.96 1.74 -6.81
N PHE A 56 -1.38 1.28 -5.63
CA PHE A 56 -0.54 0.42 -4.81
C PHE A 56 -1.37 -0.55 -3.96
N LYS A 57 -0.78 -1.68 -3.61
CA LYS A 57 -1.27 -2.62 -2.61
C LYS A 57 -0.12 -2.99 -1.70
N SER A 58 -0.37 -3.07 -0.39
CA SER A 58 0.66 -3.35 0.61
C SER A 58 0.16 -4.30 1.67
N SER A 59 1.05 -5.15 2.18
CA SER A 59 0.84 -5.97 3.38
C SER A 59 1.53 -5.40 4.63
N LEU A 60 2.04 -4.16 4.56
CA LEU A 60 2.47 -3.42 5.74
C LEU A 60 1.33 -3.36 6.77
N GLU A 61 1.71 -3.25 8.04
CA GLU A 61 0.75 -3.10 9.13
C GLU A 61 -0.21 -1.94 8.83
N GLN A 62 -1.51 -2.13 9.07
CA GLN A 62 -2.54 -1.19 8.58
C GLN A 62 -2.27 0.25 9.01
N HIS A 63 -1.80 0.46 10.26
CA HIS A 63 -1.48 1.79 10.77
C HIS A 63 -0.30 2.46 10.02
N VAL A 64 0.65 1.69 9.49
CA VAL A 64 1.76 2.17 8.67
C VAL A 64 1.24 2.61 7.31
N VAL A 65 0.38 1.81 6.69
CA VAL A 65 -0.29 2.17 5.41
C VAL A 65 -1.12 3.44 5.58
N ASP A 66 -1.89 3.53 6.66
CA ASP A 66 -2.70 4.71 6.96
C ASP A 66 -1.83 5.96 7.10
N ALA A 67 -0.77 5.89 7.91
CA ALA A 67 0.15 7.01 8.11
C ALA A 67 0.90 7.42 6.83
N TYR A 68 1.30 6.44 6.01
CA TYR A 68 1.95 6.68 4.71
C TYR A 68 1.06 7.50 3.79
N VAL A 69 -0.24 7.18 3.73
CA VAL A 69 -1.18 7.94 2.92
C VAL A 69 -1.53 9.27 3.56
N GLU A 70 -1.93 9.28 4.83
CA GLU A 70 -2.46 10.48 5.50
C GLU A 70 -1.45 11.63 5.48
N ARG A 71 -0.15 11.30 5.55
CA ARG A 71 0.95 12.26 5.47
C ARG A 71 1.48 12.47 4.05
N GLU A 72 0.84 11.88 3.05
CA GLU A 72 1.23 11.91 1.64
C GLU A 72 2.70 11.50 1.40
N MET A 73 3.20 10.52 2.16
CA MET A 73 4.61 10.09 2.09
C MET A 73 5.02 9.66 0.68
N TYR A 74 4.08 9.14 -0.13
CA TYR A 74 4.31 8.80 -1.54
C TYR A 74 4.83 9.96 -2.39
N ARG A 75 4.60 11.22 -2.00
CA ARG A 75 5.12 12.40 -2.73
C ARG A 75 6.62 12.62 -2.51
N ILE A 76 7.13 12.18 -1.36
CA ILE A 76 8.54 12.35 -0.95
C ILE A 76 9.29 11.01 -0.88
N ASP A 77 8.62 9.92 -1.25
CA ASP A 77 9.18 8.57 -1.25
C ASP A 77 10.30 8.46 -2.29
N SER A 78 11.53 8.33 -1.78
CA SER A 78 12.73 8.20 -2.59
C SER A 78 12.72 6.95 -3.49
N LEU A 79 11.98 5.90 -3.11
CA LEU A 79 11.84 4.67 -3.89
C LEU A 79 10.82 4.80 -5.01
N VAL A 80 9.73 5.55 -4.80
CA VAL A 80 8.80 5.93 -5.87
C VAL A 80 9.53 6.76 -6.93
N SER A 81 10.32 7.75 -6.47
CA SER A 81 11.12 8.60 -7.35
C SER A 81 12.16 7.80 -8.15
N HIS A 82 12.88 6.89 -7.49
CA HIS A 82 13.84 6.00 -8.14
C HIS A 82 13.18 5.07 -9.16
N ALA A 83 12.02 4.50 -8.84
CA ALA A 83 11.29 3.62 -9.76
C ALA A 83 10.83 4.37 -11.03
N ALA A 84 10.31 5.60 -10.90
CA ALA A 84 9.87 6.41 -12.03
C ALA A 84 11.02 6.77 -13.01
N GLN A 85 12.19 7.11 -12.44
CA GLN A 85 13.34 7.62 -13.21
C GLN A 85 14.23 6.51 -13.76
N ASN A 86 14.65 5.57 -12.90
CA ASN A 86 15.69 4.58 -13.21
C ASN A 86 15.12 3.17 -13.36
N GLY A 87 14.12 2.80 -12.55
CA GLY A 87 13.46 1.48 -12.56
C GLY A 87 14.34 0.27 -12.17
N GLY A 88 15.67 0.44 -12.08
CA GLY A 88 16.60 -0.64 -11.77
C GLY A 88 16.49 -1.18 -10.33
N PRO A 89 16.98 -2.41 -10.06
CA PRO A 89 16.94 -3.01 -8.73
C PRO A 89 17.61 -2.14 -7.68
N VAL A 90 16.94 -1.94 -6.54
CA VAL A 90 17.46 -1.16 -5.41
C VAL A 90 17.46 -1.96 -4.12
N VAL A 91 18.54 -1.84 -3.35
CA VAL A 91 18.63 -2.32 -1.96
C VAL A 91 18.83 -1.08 -1.10
N TRP A 92 17.77 -0.67 -0.42
CA TRP A 92 17.70 0.58 0.32
C TRP A 92 17.63 0.29 1.82
N GLY A 93 18.46 0.98 2.61
CA GLY A 93 18.51 0.83 4.06
C GLY A 93 18.15 2.15 4.74
N ALA A 94 17.15 2.12 5.62
CA ALA A 94 16.56 3.32 6.22
C ALA A 94 17.56 4.10 7.08
N GLU A 95 18.34 3.42 7.94
CA GLU A 95 19.36 4.07 8.78
C GLU A 95 20.40 4.80 7.93
N ARG A 96 20.92 4.14 6.89
CA ARG A 96 21.90 4.74 5.96
C ARG A 96 21.30 5.90 5.18
N ALA A 97 20.04 5.78 4.74
CA ALA A 97 19.34 6.82 4.01
C ALA A 97 19.10 8.05 4.91
N PHE A 98 18.74 7.85 6.17
CA PHE A 98 18.55 8.91 7.15
C PHE A 98 19.85 9.67 7.43
N THR A 99 20.94 8.94 7.70
CA THR A 99 22.26 9.55 7.96
C THR A 99 22.77 10.34 6.76
N ASN A 100 22.56 9.84 5.54
CA ASN A 100 23.09 10.45 4.31
C ASN A 100 22.05 11.28 3.54
N ALA A 101 20.93 11.63 4.16
CA ALA A 101 19.85 12.38 3.51
C ALA A 101 20.37 13.72 3.00
N LYS A 102 20.17 13.98 1.70
CA LYS A 102 20.59 15.21 1.00
C LYS A 102 19.50 16.28 0.99
N SER A 103 18.28 15.91 1.36
CA SER A 103 17.13 16.81 1.43
C SER A 103 16.30 16.53 2.67
N GLN A 104 15.49 17.51 3.06
CA GLN A 104 14.51 17.34 4.14
C GLN A 104 13.52 16.22 3.82
N ALA A 105 13.09 16.12 2.55
CA ALA A 105 12.18 15.07 2.07
C ALA A 105 12.78 13.66 2.24
N GLU A 106 14.05 13.46 1.87
CA GLU A 106 14.74 12.17 2.09
C GLU A 106 14.86 11.83 3.57
N ARG A 107 15.17 12.82 4.42
CA ARG A 107 15.28 12.64 5.86
C ARG A 107 13.93 12.29 6.50
N GLU A 108 12.87 12.97 6.08
CA GLU A 108 11.52 12.75 6.57
C GLU A 108 11.01 11.36 6.17
N PHE A 109 11.18 10.96 4.91
CA PHE A 109 10.77 9.64 4.46
C PHE A 109 11.56 8.52 5.16
N SER A 110 12.88 8.63 5.25
CA SER A 110 13.70 7.63 5.95
C SER A 110 13.41 7.57 7.45
N GLY A 111 13.16 8.72 8.09
CA GLY A 111 12.71 8.79 9.47
C GLY A 111 11.36 8.10 9.67
N PHE A 112 10.39 8.37 8.80
CA PHE A 112 9.08 7.68 8.81
C PHE A 112 9.22 6.16 8.74
N VAL A 113 10.09 5.65 7.84
CA VAL A 113 10.32 4.21 7.71
C VAL A 113 10.92 3.61 9.00
N LEU A 114 11.87 4.31 9.61
CA LEU A 114 12.47 3.91 10.90
C LEU A 114 11.47 3.93 12.05
N ASP A 115 10.64 4.98 12.13
CA ASP A 115 9.59 5.12 13.15
C ASP A 115 8.55 4.00 13.06
N CYS A 116 8.29 3.50 11.85
CA CYS A 116 7.43 2.34 11.60
C CYS A 116 8.14 0.99 11.87
N GLY A 117 9.41 1.01 12.28
CA GLY A 117 10.20 -0.17 12.64
C GLY A 117 10.82 -0.92 11.45
N TYR A 118 10.68 -0.43 10.22
CA TYR A 118 11.28 -1.04 9.04
C TYR A 118 12.69 -0.47 8.80
N LYS A 119 13.59 -1.30 8.28
CA LYS A 119 15.01 -0.93 8.12
C LYS A 119 15.56 -1.22 6.73
N LEU A 120 14.94 -2.14 6.00
CA LEU A 120 15.39 -2.59 4.68
C LEU A 120 14.22 -2.63 3.70
N ILE A 121 14.44 -2.08 2.51
CA ILE A 121 13.55 -2.25 1.38
C ILE A 121 14.36 -2.72 0.17
N VAL A 122 13.95 -3.82 -0.44
CA VAL A 122 14.48 -4.29 -1.72
C VAL A 122 13.38 -4.15 -2.75
N SER A 123 13.61 -3.38 -3.82
CA SER A 123 12.58 -3.12 -4.81
C SER A 123 13.13 -3.30 -6.22
N ASN A 124 12.34 -3.96 -7.07
CA ASN A 124 12.62 -4.07 -8.50
C ASN A 124 11.41 -3.56 -9.28
N SER A 125 11.68 -2.92 -10.42
CA SER A 125 10.63 -2.46 -11.33
C SER A 125 10.66 -3.21 -12.64
N MET A 126 9.48 -3.38 -13.25
CA MET A 126 9.37 -3.79 -14.65
C MET A 126 9.86 -2.66 -15.55
N PRO A 127 10.34 -2.99 -16.78
CA PRO A 127 10.54 -1.99 -17.81
C PRO A 127 9.28 -1.14 -17.99
N ARG A 128 9.50 0.17 -18.26
CA ARG A 128 8.42 1.11 -18.51
C ARG A 128 7.57 0.62 -19.68
N SER A 129 6.26 0.50 -19.48
CA SER A 129 5.33 0.14 -20.54
C SER A 129 5.08 1.32 -21.50
N LEU A 130 4.49 1.04 -22.66
CA LEU A 130 4.23 2.03 -23.71
C LEU A 130 3.36 3.21 -23.23
N ASN A 131 2.42 2.97 -22.31
CA ASN A 131 1.59 4.01 -21.67
C ASN A 131 2.35 4.84 -20.60
N GLY A 132 3.66 4.60 -20.43
CA GLY A 132 4.51 5.33 -19.49
C GLY A 132 4.33 4.93 -18.02
N ILE A 133 3.75 3.76 -17.75
CA ILE A 133 3.62 3.20 -16.41
C ILE A 133 4.84 2.35 -16.05
N VAL A 134 5.32 2.49 -14.83
CA VAL A 134 6.31 1.62 -14.21
C VAL A 134 5.63 0.84 -13.09
N ARG A 135 5.84 -0.47 -13.05
CA ARG A 135 5.30 -1.35 -12.00
C ARG A 135 6.43 -1.88 -11.16
N ASN A 136 6.33 -1.83 -9.85
CA ASN A 136 7.36 -2.33 -8.95
C ASN A 136 6.79 -3.22 -7.84
N LEU A 137 7.66 -4.06 -7.29
CA LEU A 137 7.38 -4.87 -6.11
C LEU A 137 8.54 -4.69 -5.14
N SER A 138 8.17 -4.32 -3.93
CA SER A 138 9.07 -4.00 -2.83
C SER A 138 8.91 -5.04 -1.73
N TYR A 139 10.01 -5.70 -1.40
CA TYR A 139 10.22 -6.47 -0.18
C TYR A 139 10.56 -5.48 0.95
N CYS A 140 9.84 -5.53 2.07
CA CYS A 140 10.04 -4.66 3.23
C CYS A 140 10.39 -5.51 4.45
N SER A 141 11.45 -5.16 5.18
CA SER A 141 11.87 -5.90 6.37
C SER A 141 12.36 -5.00 7.50
N LYS A 142 12.14 -5.47 8.73
CA LYS A 142 12.68 -4.94 9.98
C LYS A 142 14.16 -5.33 10.17
N MET A 143 14.68 -6.25 9.36
CA MET A 143 16.09 -6.63 9.30
C MET A 143 16.97 -5.46 8.83
N SER A 144 18.15 -5.30 9.45
CA SER A 144 19.13 -4.30 9.00
C SER A 144 19.79 -4.68 7.68
N ILE A 145 20.32 -3.69 6.94
CA ILE A 145 21.06 -3.95 5.71
C ILE A 145 22.34 -4.78 5.95
N SER A 146 22.94 -4.67 7.14
CA SER A 146 24.14 -5.41 7.53
C SER A 146 23.81 -6.89 7.74
N ASP A 147 22.71 -7.18 8.42
CA ASP A 147 22.24 -8.56 8.61
C ASP A 147 21.83 -9.18 7.28
N PHE A 148 21.11 -8.43 6.44
CA PHE A 148 20.73 -8.88 5.11
C PHE A 148 21.92 -9.30 4.25
N ARG A 149 23.02 -8.53 4.32
CA ARG A 149 24.29 -8.88 3.65
C ARG A 149 24.92 -10.12 4.24
N ARG A 150 24.92 -10.27 5.58
CA ARG A 150 25.46 -11.44 6.28
C ARG A 150 24.74 -12.72 5.90
N HIS A 151 23.43 -12.67 5.68
CA HIS A 151 22.64 -13.83 5.24
C HIS A 151 22.92 -14.23 3.78
N GLY A 152 23.49 -13.35 2.94
CA GLY A 152 23.81 -13.68 1.55
C GLY A 152 22.59 -13.85 0.62
N ILE A 153 21.38 -13.53 1.07
CA ILE A 153 20.11 -13.79 0.37
C ILE A 153 19.73 -12.75 -0.69
N ARG A 154 20.60 -11.75 -0.95
CA ARG A 154 20.28 -10.65 -1.89
C ARG A 154 19.84 -11.16 -3.27
N LYS A 155 20.60 -12.08 -3.85
CA LYS A 155 20.30 -12.64 -5.18
C LYS A 155 18.99 -13.44 -5.16
N ALA A 156 18.74 -14.16 -4.08
CA ALA A 156 17.53 -14.93 -3.85
C ALA A 156 16.28 -14.02 -3.83
N VAL A 157 16.31 -12.98 -3.01
CA VAL A 157 15.21 -11.99 -2.93
C VAL A 157 14.98 -11.30 -4.26
N GLN A 158 16.04 -10.84 -4.94
CA GLN A 158 15.90 -10.17 -6.24
C GLN A 158 15.35 -11.11 -7.32
N SER A 159 15.78 -12.38 -7.33
CA SER A 159 15.24 -13.40 -8.23
C SER A 159 13.75 -13.63 -7.96
N ALA A 160 13.38 -13.79 -6.68
CA ALA A 160 11.98 -13.99 -6.30
C ALA A 160 11.09 -12.82 -6.71
N ILE A 161 11.51 -11.58 -6.42
CA ILE A 161 10.78 -10.38 -6.85
C ILE A 161 10.59 -10.37 -8.38
N ASN A 162 11.65 -10.63 -9.16
CA ASN A 162 11.58 -10.63 -10.62
C ASN A 162 10.68 -11.74 -11.18
N GLN A 163 10.64 -12.90 -10.53
CA GLN A 163 9.74 -13.98 -10.92
C GLN A 163 8.30 -13.67 -10.56
N ILE A 164 8.02 -13.07 -9.41
CA ILE A 164 6.67 -12.74 -8.94
C ILE A 164 6.06 -11.56 -9.71
N LEU A 165 6.85 -10.53 -9.97
CA LEU A 165 6.41 -9.21 -10.42
C LEU A 165 5.49 -9.26 -11.67
N PRO A 166 5.76 -10.07 -12.71
CA PRO A 166 4.87 -10.16 -13.89
C PRO A 166 3.51 -10.79 -13.57
N TRP A 167 3.43 -11.66 -12.54
CA TRP A 167 2.23 -12.43 -12.23
C TRP A 167 1.28 -11.74 -11.26
N ILE A 168 1.64 -10.61 -10.64
CA ILE A 168 0.78 -9.92 -9.64
C ILE A 168 -0.67 -9.70 -10.12
N GLY A 169 -0.93 -9.64 -11.43
CA GLY A 169 -2.27 -9.42 -11.97
C GLY A 169 -2.63 -7.93 -11.96
N TRP A 170 -1.70 -7.11 -12.48
CA TRP A 170 -1.82 -5.65 -12.49
C TRP A 170 -3.13 -5.18 -13.11
N PRO A 171 -3.85 -4.24 -12.47
CA PRO A 171 -5.06 -3.67 -13.06
C PRO A 171 -4.74 -2.97 -14.39
N GLU A 172 -5.70 -3.00 -15.32
CA GLU A 172 -5.63 -2.17 -16.53
C GLU A 172 -5.67 -0.69 -16.14
N MET A 173 -4.78 0.10 -16.74
CA MET A 173 -4.57 1.51 -16.36
C MET A 173 -4.90 2.49 -17.50
N ASP A 174 -5.48 2.00 -18.60
CA ASP A 174 -5.56 2.70 -19.91
C ASP A 174 -6.92 3.30 -20.26
N SER A 175 -7.91 3.25 -19.38
CA SER A 175 -9.16 3.99 -19.58
C SER A 175 -9.63 4.54 -18.24
N GLN A 176 -10.23 5.73 -18.28
CA GLN A 176 -10.87 6.53 -17.21
C GLN A 176 -11.41 5.80 -15.96
N THR A 177 -10.61 4.98 -15.28
CA THR A 177 -10.93 4.38 -13.98
C THR A 177 -10.70 5.48 -12.95
N PRO A 178 -11.77 6.09 -12.41
CA PRO A 178 -11.62 7.09 -11.38
C PRO A 178 -11.14 6.35 -10.13
N ASN A 179 -9.96 6.74 -9.63
CA ASN A 179 -9.40 6.31 -8.35
C ASN A 179 -9.01 4.82 -8.27
N LEU A 180 -7.72 4.53 -8.18
CA LEU A 180 -7.28 3.38 -7.40
C LEU A 180 -6.05 3.71 -6.56
N ILE A 181 -6.20 4.61 -5.61
CA ILE A 181 -5.47 4.47 -4.35
C ILE A 181 -6.42 3.73 -3.41
N PRO A 182 -6.22 2.46 -3.03
CA PRO A 182 -6.85 1.95 -1.83
C PRO A 182 -6.04 2.47 -0.65
N VAL A 183 -6.05 3.79 -0.46
CA VAL A 183 -6.21 4.30 0.89
C VAL A 183 -7.55 3.72 1.26
N ARG A 184 -7.59 2.70 2.13
CA ARG A 184 -8.85 2.49 2.82
C ARG A 184 -9.08 3.81 3.54
N VAL A 185 -9.97 4.66 3.02
CA VAL A 185 -10.38 5.87 3.72
C VAL A 185 -10.82 5.38 5.08
N LYS A 186 -9.98 5.62 6.10
CA LYS A 186 -10.20 5.02 7.40
C LYS A 186 -11.20 5.90 8.11
N LEU A 187 -12.46 5.55 7.85
CA LEU A 187 -13.57 5.98 8.67
C LEU A 187 -13.32 5.41 10.08
N THR A 188 -13.33 6.29 11.06
CA THR A 188 -13.41 5.92 12.48
C THR A 188 -14.64 5.04 12.70
N GLY A 189 -14.68 4.32 13.82
CA GLY A 189 -15.85 3.51 14.18
C GLY A 189 -17.15 4.32 14.15
N ARG A 190 -17.13 5.55 14.69
CA ARG A 190 -18.29 6.46 14.73
C ARG A 190 -18.68 7.02 13.36
N GLU A 191 -17.71 7.34 12.51
CA GLU A 191 -18.00 7.78 11.13
C GLU A 191 -18.66 6.66 10.30
N ARG A 192 -18.16 5.42 10.47
CA ARG A 192 -18.69 4.23 9.80
C ARG A 192 -20.09 3.89 10.31
N GLU A 193 -20.28 3.90 11.62
CA GLU A 193 -21.57 3.70 12.29
C GLU A 193 -22.61 4.72 11.82
N ALA A 194 -22.27 6.01 11.80
CA ALA A 194 -23.15 7.06 11.30
C ALA A 194 -23.53 6.86 9.83
N LEU A 195 -22.57 6.48 8.98
CA LEU A 195 -22.81 6.19 7.56
C LEU A 195 -23.67 4.94 7.36
N ALA A 196 -23.53 3.91 8.20
CA ALA A 196 -24.35 2.70 8.15
C ALA A 196 -25.81 2.97 8.55
N TYR A 197 -26.06 3.78 9.58
CA TYR A 197 -27.44 4.20 9.88
C TYR A 197 -28.01 5.10 8.78
N LEU A 198 -27.18 5.96 8.20
CA LEU A 198 -27.58 6.80 7.08
C LEU A 198 -27.93 5.97 5.83
N SER A 199 -27.20 4.89 5.53
CA SER A 199 -27.51 4.00 4.40
C SER A 199 -28.84 3.26 4.58
N ASN A 200 -29.30 3.09 5.82
CA ASN A 200 -30.63 2.56 6.16
C ASN A 200 -31.75 3.64 6.10
N GLY A 201 -31.45 4.87 5.67
CA GLY A 201 -32.44 5.93 5.50
C GLY A 201 -32.78 6.71 6.77
N LEU A 202 -32.03 6.54 7.87
CA LEU A 202 -32.31 7.27 9.11
C LEU A 202 -31.96 8.76 8.98
N MET A 203 -32.79 9.61 9.60
CA MET A 203 -32.51 11.04 9.78
C MET A 203 -31.57 11.28 10.98
N ASN A 204 -30.84 12.41 11.00
CA ASN A 204 -29.83 12.72 12.03
C ASN A 204 -30.36 12.56 13.46
N ALA A 205 -31.60 12.96 13.75
CA ALA A 205 -32.25 12.75 15.03
C ALA A 205 -32.32 11.27 15.48
N ARG A 206 -32.66 10.37 14.56
CA ARG A 206 -32.73 8.92 14.82
C ARG A 206 -31.35 8.28 14.89
N ILE A 207 -30.41 8.74 14.08
CA ILE A 207 -29.01 8.33 14.15
C ILE A 207 -28.43 8.73 15.52
N ALA A 208 -28.70 9.95 15.97
CA ALA A 208 -28.26 10.48 17.26
C ALA A 208 -28.77 9.63 18.43
N GLN A 209 -30.06 9.29 18.39
CA GLN A 209 -30.67 8.35 19.35
C GLN A 209 -29.99 6.97 19.33
N SER A 210 -29.71 6.44 18.13
CA SER A 210 -29.10 5.10 17.97
C SER A 210 -27.63 5.05 18.41
N MET A 211 -26.89 6.14 18.21
CA MET A 211 -25.46 6.25 18.55
C MET A 211 -25.20 6.72 19.98
N GLY A 212 -26.22 7.23 20.68
CA GLY A 212 -26.09 7.83 22.02
C GLY A 212 -25.34 9.17 22.03
N VAL A 213 -25.51 9.99 20.99
CA VAL A 213 -24.84 11.30 20.84
C VAL A 213 -25.83 12.38 20.41
N SER A 214 -25.41 13.65 20.35
CA SER A 214 -26.27 14.74 19.85
C SER A 214 -26.36 14.76 18.31
N GLU A 215 -27.43 15.35 17.77
CA GLU A 215 -27.58 15.55 16.32
C GLU A 215 -26.43 16.34 15.70
N ALA A 216 -25.92 17.34 16.41
CA ALA A 216 -24.75 18.11 15.99
C ALA A 216 -23.49 17.23 15.85
N MET A 217 -23.33 16.23 16.74
CA MET A 217 -22.21 15.29 16.69
C MET A 217 -22.35 14.30 15.53
N VAL A 218 -23.56 13.82 15.25
CA VAL A 218 -23.85 13.04 14.02
C VAL A 218 -23.49 13.84 12.77
N ALA A 219 -23.95 15.09 12.68
CA ALA A 219 -23.62 15.96 11.56
C ALA A 219 -22.11 16.13 11.38
N LYS A 220 -21.37 16.29 12.49
CA LYS A 220 -19.90 16.37 12.48
C LYS A 220 -19.25 15.07 11.98
N HIS A 221 -19.70 13.91 12.44
CA HIS A 221 -19.18 12.62 11.96
C HIS A 221 -19.46 12.42 10.46
N LEU A 222 -20.68 12.70 10.01
CA LEU A 222 -21.05 12.60 8.59
C LEU A 222 -20.27 13.60 7.73
N GLN A 223 -20.04 14.82 8.20
CA GLN A 223 -19.24 15.81 7.48
C GLN A 223 -17.76 15.40 7.38
N SER A 224 -17.19 14.88 8.47
CA SER A 224 -15.83 14.33 8.48
C SER A 224 -15.71 13.16 7.51
N ALA A 225 -16.63 12.20 7.59
CA ALA A 225 -16.70 11.06 6.69
C ALA A 225 -16.83 11.49 5.22
N LYS A 226 -17.73 12.44 4.92
CA LYS A 226 -17.91 13.01 3.59
C LYS A 226 -16.61 13.64 3.06
N LYS A 227 -15.90 14.41 3.89
CA LYS A 227 -14.60 15.02 3.54
C LYS A 227 -13.55 13.95 3.25
N LYS A 228 -13.45 12.94 4.12
CA LYS A 228 -12.51 11.82 3.98
C LYS A 228 -12.77 11.00 2.71
N LEU A 229 -14.03 10.76 2.38
CA LEU A 229 -14.47 10.06 1.16
C LEU A 229 -14.47 10.94 -0.09
N LYS A 230 -14.08 12.22 0.03
CA LYS A 230 -14.11 13.23 -1.06
C LYS A 230 -15.47 13.32 -1.76
N ALA A 231 -16.55 13.08 -1.01
CA ALA A 231 -17.91 13.12 -1.52
C ALA A 231 -18.48 14.56 -1.51
N LYS A 232 -19.28 14.91 -2.51
CA LYS A 232 -19.97 16.20 -2.59
C LYS A 232 -21.22 16.21 -1.70
N THR A 233 -21.99 15.13 -1.75
CA THR A 233 -23.21 14.92 -0.95
C THR A 233 -23.04 13.77 0.04
N ARG A 234 -23.92 13.69 1.04
CA ARG A 234 -23.88 12.61 2.03
C ARG A 234 -24.35 11.28 1.40
N GLU A 235 -25.23 11.35 0.41
CA GLU A 235 -25.70 10.21 -0.39
C GLU A 235 -24.54 9.66 -1.24
N GLN A 236 -23.75 10.53 -1.84
CA GLN A 236 -22.53 10.13 -2.54
C GLN A 236 -21.51 9.49 -1.57
N ALA A 237 -21.41 9.99 -0.33
CA ALA A 237 -20.55 9.39 0.69
C ALA A 237 -20.99 7.96 1.04
N VAL A 238 -22.30 7.71 1.14
CA VAL A 238 -22.86 6.36 1.35
C VAL A 238 -22.53 5.45 0.16
N ALA A 239 -22.75 5.91 -1.07
CA ALA A 239 -22.45 5.12 -2.27
C ALA A 239 -20.97 4.70 -2.33
N ILE A 240 -20.05 5.65 -2.10
CA ILE A 240 -18.61 5.36 -2.03
C ILE A 240 -18.31 4.38 -0.90
N ALA A 241 -18.86 4.57 0.30
CA ALA A 241 -18.61 3.70 1.44
C ALA A 241 -19.09 2.25 1.21
N ILE A 242 -20.17 2.03 0.44
CA ILE A 242 -20.63 0.68 0.06
C ILE A 242 -19.72 0.07 -1.01
N MET A 243 -19.40 0.81 -2.08
CA MET A 243 -18.53 0.33 -3.16
C MET A 243 -17.15 -0.07 -2.65
N ASP A 244 -16.61 0.70 -1.70
CA ASP A 244 -15.31 0.46 -1.08
C ASP A 244 -15.36 -0.58 0.06
N ARG A 245 -16.53 -1.21 0.29
CA ARG A 245 -16.80 -2.18 1.37
C ARG A 245 -16.44 -1.65 2.76
N LEU A 246 -16.61 -0.35 2.99
CA LEU A 246 -16.42 0.29 4.29
C LEU A 246 -17.66 0.12 5.19
N ILE A 247 -18.84 -0.02 4.60
CA ILE A 247 -20.10 -0.35 5.27
C ILE A 247 -20.84 -1.44 4.46
N GLN A 248 -21.77 -2.14 5.11
CA GLN A 248 -22.65 -3.13 4.47
C GLN A 248 -24.10 -2.64 4.51
N LEU A 249 -24.90 -3.11 3.55
CA LEU A 249 -26.36 -3.00 3.57
C LEU A 249 -26.96 -4.21 4.28
#